data_AF-A0AAU5ZTJ5-F1
#
_entry.id   AF-A0AAU5ZTJ5-F1
#
_cell.length_a   1.000
_cell.length_b   1.000
_cell.length_c   1.000
_cell.angle_alpha   90.00
_cell.angle_beta   90.00
_cell.angle_gamma   90.00
#
_symmetry.space_group_name_H-M   'P 1'
#
loop_
_entity.id
_entity.type
_entity.pdbx_description
1 polymer ?
#
loop_
_entity_poly.entity_id
_entity_poly.type
_entity_poly.pdbx_seq_one_letter_code
_entity_poly.pdbx_strand_id
1 'polypeptide(L)' 'MSTDMRTITRVREHRVDGEIGPRLLEASARAGPLVVGRRTGRGPGRAARSLIRHAACPVAVVPLD' A
#
# COMPACT_ATOMS: atom_id res chain seq x y z
N MET A 1 13.45 -15.84 -31.64
CA MET A 1 13.93 -14.45 -31.50
C MET A 1 13.31 -13.91 -30.22
N SER A 2 14.07 -13.96 -29.13
CA SER A 2 13.60 -13.66 -27.76
C SER A 2 13.84 -12.18 -27.48
N THR A 3 12.77 -11.40 -27.26
CA THR A 3 12.88 -10.00 -26.84
C THR A 3 12.97 -9.97 -25.32
N ASP A 4 14.12 -9.52 -24.80
CA ASP A 4 14.33 -9.17 -23.40
C ASP A 4 13.32 -8.08 -22.99
N MET A 5 12.21 -8.48 -22.38
CA MET A 5 11.16 -7.57 -21.90
C MET A 5 11.58 -6.99 -20.56
N ARG A 6 12.57 -6.08 -20.57
CA ARG A 6 12.90 -5.24 -19.42
C ARG A 6 11.72 -4.33 -19.12
N THR A 7 10.85 -4.75 -18.22
CA THR A 7 9.74 -3.93 -17.73
C THR A 7 10.30 -2.70 -17.03
N ILE A 8 10.14 -1.53 -17.65
CA ILE A 8 10.45 -0.25 -17.01
C ILE A 8 9.29 0.09 -16.07
N THR A 9 9.49 -0.11 -14.77
CA THR A 9 8.50 0.28 -13.76
C THR A 9 8.52 1.79 -13.58
N ARG A 10 7.41 2.46 -13.89
CA ARG A 10 7.26 3.90 -13.63
C ARG A 10 6.98 4.12 -12.15
N VAL A 11 7.83 4.91 -11.49
CA VAL A 11 7.71 5.24 -10.07
C VAL A 11 7.25 6.69 -9.90
N ARG A 12 6.34 6.92 -8.96
CA ARG A 12 5.89 8.26 -8.56
C ARG A 12 5.83 8.35 -7.04
N GLU A 13 6.42 9.39 -6.48
CA GLU A 13 6.38 9.68 -5.04
C GLU A 13 5.34 10.76 -4.76
N HIS A 14 4.56 10.58 -3.69
CA HIS A 14 3.58 11.57 -3.24
C HIS A 14 3.68 11.73 -1.73
N ARG A 15 3.83 12.97 -1.27
CA ARG A 15 3.64 13.35 0.13
C ARG A 15 2.29 14.02 0.27
N VAL A 16 1.48 13.54 1.22
CA VAL A 16 0.12 14.03 1.44
C VAL A 16 -0.03 14.39 2.90
N ASP A 17 -0.54 15.58 3.17
CA ASP A 17 -0.83 16.05 4.53
C ASP A 17 -2.19 15.55 5.04
N GLY A 18 -2.32 15.51 6.37
CA GLY A 18 -3.53 15.12 7.09
C GLY A 18 -3.47 13.73 7.71
N GLU A 19 -4.64 13.21 8.11
CA GLU A 19 -4.72 11.90 8.76
C GLU A 19 -4.41 10.74 7.80
N ILE A 20 -3.51 9.86 8.23
CA ILE A 20 -3.03 8.72 7.42
C ILE A 20 -4.17 7.80 6.96
N GLY A 21 -5.15 7.53 7.82
CA GLY A 21 -6.23 6.57 7.54
C GLY A 21 -7.07 6.95 6.31
N PRO A 22 -7.77 8.10 6.34
CA PRO A 22 -8.56 8.59 5.20
C PRO A 22 -7.74 8.70 3.91
N ARG A 23 -6.50 9.22 3.98
CA ARG A 23 -5.65 9.38 2.79
C ARG A 23 -5.27 8.05 2.15
N LEU A 24 -4.96 7.02 2.94
CA LEU A 24 -4.68 5.70 2.39
C LEU A 24 -5.94 5.01 1.83
N LEU A 25 -7.13 5.30 2.37
CA LEU A 25 -8.39 4.81 1.79
C LEU A 25 -8.69 5.46 0.44
N GLU A 26 -8.50 6.78 0.32
CA GLU A 26 -8.60 7.49 -0.96
C GLU A 26 -7.63 6.94 -2.01
N ALA A 27 -6.39 6.62 -1.60
CA ALA A 27 -5.41 5.99 -2.47
C ALA A 27 -5.83 4.57 -2.89
N SER A 28 -6.41 3.79 -1.97
CA SER A 28 -6.88 2.43 -2.27
C SER A 28 -7.95 2.37 -3.37
N ALA A 29 -8.78 3.41 -3.48
CA ALA A 29 -9.79 3.52 -4.54
C ALA A 29 -9.20 3.69 -5.95
N ARG A 30 -7.90 4.02 -6.06
CA ARG A 30 -7.21 4.27 -7.33
C ARG A 30 -6.08 3.26 -7.60
N ALA A 31 -5.86 2.31 -6.69
CA ALA A 31 -4.78 1.35 -6.75
C ALA A 31 -5.28 -0.04 -7.19
N GLY A 32 -4.42 -0.81 -7.86
CA GLY A 32 -4.67 -2.23 -8.09
C GLY A 32 -4.47 -3.02 -6.79
N PRO A 33 -3.24 -3.07 -6.26
CA PRO A 33 -2.97 -3.47 -4.87
C PRO A 33 -2.37 -2.33 -4.03
N LEU A 34 -2.64 -2.36 -2.72
CA LEU A 34 -1.99 -1.49 -1.74
C LEU A 34 -1.06 -2.31 -0.84
N VAL A 35 0.20 -1.87 -0.72
CA VAL A 35 1.21 -2.53 0.11
C VAL A 35 1.55 -1.65 1.30
N VAL A 36 1.49 -2.20 2.51
CA VAL A 36 1.87 -1.50 3.74
C VAL A 36 2.78 -2.36 4.61
N GLY A 37 3.69 -1.71 5.32
CA GLY A 37 4.53 -2.39 6.31
C GLY A 37 3.75 -2.73 7.58
N ARG A 38 4.19 -3.80 8.26
CA ARG A 38 3.78 -4.13 9.61
C ARG A 38 4.59 -3.31 10.62
N ARG A 39 3.93 -2.69 11.60
CA ARG A 39 4.61 -2.05 12.73
C ARG A 39 5.26 -3.11 13.62
N THR A 40 6.42 -2.82 14.19
CA THR A 40 7.06 -3.65 15.23
C THR A 40 6.15 -3.69 16.48
N GLY A 41 5.48 -4.83 16.70
CA GLY A 41 4.49 -5.00 17.77
C GLY A 41 3.54 -6.20 17.54
N ARG A 42 2.66 -6.50 18.51
CA ARG A 42 1.69 -7.62 18.45
C ARG A 42 0.49 -7.36 17.52
N GLY A 43 0.73 -6.90 16.28
CA GLY A 43 -0.33 -6.79 15.27
C GLY A 43 -0.22 -5.56 14.35
N PRO A 44 -1.14 -5.44 13.37
CA PRO A 44 -1.16 -4.33 12.44
C PRO A 44 -1.43 -3.00 13.17
N GLY A 45 -0.67 -1.96 12.82
CA GLY A 45 -0.89 -0.61 13.34
C GLY A 45 -2.24 -0.02 12.90
N ARG A 46 -2.67 1.12 13.50
CA ARG A 46 -3.98 1.75 13.24
C ARG A 46 -4.29 1.92 11.75
N ALA A 47 -3.31 2.36 10.95
CA ALA A 47 -3.46 2.54 9.51
C ALA A 47 -3.72 1.20 8.79
N ALA A 48 -2.86 0.19 8.99
CA ALA A 48 -3.03 -1.13 8.41
C ALA A 48 -4.37 -1.77 8.83
N ARG A 49 -4.78 -1.61 10.10
CA ARG A 49 -6.06 -2.12 10.59
C ARG A 49 -7.27 -1.44 9.93
N SER A 50 -7.17 -0.15 9.61
CA SER A 50 -8.22 0.56 8.85
C SER A 50 -8.31 0.06 7.42
N LEU A 51 -7.16 -0.12 6.75
CA LEU A 51 -7.07 -0.60 5.38
C LEU A 51 -7.63 -2.02 5.23
N ILE A 52 -7.25 -2.94 6.11
CA ILE A 52 -7.76 -4.32 6.10
C ILE A 52 -9.29 -4.38 6.10
N ARG A 53 -9.95 -3.42 6.77
CA ARG A 53 -11.41 -3.42 6.89
C ARG A 53 -12.15 -2.65 5.80
N HIS A 54 -11.52 -1.63 5.21
CA HIS A 54 -12.24 -0.61 4.45
C HIS A 54 -11.59 -0.27 3.10
N ALA A 55 -10.44 -0.83 2.76
CA ALA A 55 -9.80 -0.56 1.47
C ALA A 55 -10.68 -1.03 0.31
N ALA A 56 -10.71 -0.24 -0.76
CA ALA A 56 -11.41 -0.58 -1.99
C ALA A 56 -10.62 -1.54 -2.90
N CYS A 57 -9.42 -1.94 -2.47
CA CYS A 57 -8.52 -2.82 -3.22
C CYS A 57 -7.88 -3.87 -2.29
N PRO A 58 -7.33 -4.97 -2.83
CA PRO A 58 -6.50 -5.90 -2.07
C PRO A 58 -5.36 -5.20 -1.31
N VAL A 59 -5.13 -5.62 -0.06
CA VAL A 59 -4.08 -5.07 0.81
C VAL A 59 -3.08 -6.16 1.18
N ALA A 60 -1.80 -5.94 0.86
CA ALA A 60 -0.70 -6.76 1.31
C ALA A 60 -0.03 -6.11 2.54
N VAL A 61 -0.02 -6.83 3.67
CA VAL A 61 0.72 -6.40 4.87
C VAL A 61 2.01 -7.19 4.95
N VAL A 62 3.13 -6.52 4.76
CA VAL A 62 4.45 -7.16 4.69
C VAL A 62 5.11 -7.07 6.08
N PRO A 63 5.58 -8.20 6.66
CA PRO A 63 6.33 -8.17 7.92
C PRO A 63 7.63 -7.37 7.74
N LEU A 64 8.10 -6.74 8.81
CA LEU A 64 9.49 -6.32 8.91
C LEU A 64 10.29 -7.58 9.26
N ASP A 65 11.27 -7.93 8.44
CA ASP A 65 12.24 -9.01 8.69
C ASP A 65 13.11 -8.72 9.91
#